data_AF-A0A9P6ZSR8-F1
#
_entry.id   AF-A0A9P6ZSR8-F1
#
_cell.length_a   1.000
_cell.length_b   1.000
_cell.length_c   1.000
_cell.angle_alpha   90.00
_cell.angle_beta   90.00
_cell.angle_gamma   90.00
#
_symmetry.space_group_name_H-M   'P 1'
#
loop_
_entity.id
_entity.type
_entity.pdbx_description
1 polymer ?
#
loop_
_entity_poly.entity_id
_entity_poly.type
_entity_poly.pdbx_seq_one_letter_code
_entity_poly.pdbx_strand_id
1 'polypeptide(L)'
;MAAVQQADPCSELDVLFPSPSSPLDVLSPPRYPGASPEAVAALAFVLKDNHTKYHIFYDDKRVHNHVTHRALALYSAGASGSLIKQFYMQDCTYQRPVVEPPEAVTEENFIEHLGDDNFYAAYKTFFSKVIEEKGVSAMLEEYIFSKKYNFVEGRDASAQPVIFSRFLGAVFHAFIHVGYGAEFGIPGMVVEGLALTCVHEYQFLPSYLFEPSGTTAVEEATTQLASLVLNTKTSTAPSQLEQPPTTHAFSILAKIMQDSKFTPKEIKKHFNRDFDGLMSEHGDTIWCYAEQWTIDPSQPGEMERKMEECFWMSTIIYSIGGWNKDRRLIADFFL
;
A
#
# COMPACT_ATOMS: atom_id res chain seq x y z
N MET A 1 9.95 5.81 -43.27
CA MET A 1 8.70 5.93 -42.47
C MET A 1 8.45 4.59 -41.84
N ALA A 2 8.93 4.39 -40.61
CA ALA A 2 8.61 3.20 -39.84
C ALA A 2 7.24 3.43 -39.21
N ALA A 3 6.27 2.57 -39.53
CA ALA A 3 4.97 2.58 -38.90
C ALA A 3 5.16 2.17 -37.43
N VAL A 4 4.88 3.10 -36.51
CA VAL A 4 4.69 2.77 -35.10
C VAL A 4 3.45 1.88 -35.05
N GLN A 5 3.63 0.61 -34.71
CA GLN A 5 2.54 -0.29 -34.38
C GLN A 5 1.87 0.26 -33.12
N GLN A 6 0.75 0.95 -33.30
CA GLN A 6 -0.14 1.30 -32.20
C GLN A 6 -0.78 -0.01 -31.74
N ALA A 7 -0.41 -0.49 -30.56
CA ALA A 7 -1.05 -1.66 -29.96
C ALA A 7 -2.56 -1.40 -29.79
N ASP A 8 -3.37 -2.45 -29.90
CA ASP A 8 -4.82 -2.34 -29.68
C ASP A 8 -5.04 -1.96 -28.21
N PRO A 9 -5.73 -0.84 -27.88
CA PRO A 9 -5.96 -0.42 -26.50
C PRO A 9 -6.64 -1.51 -25.65
N CYS A 10 -7.43 -2.40 -26.28
CA CYS A 10 -8.03 -3.54 -25.57
C CYS A 10 -6.97 -4.57 -25.13
N SER A 11 -5.92 -4.76 -25.92
CA SER A 11 -4.84 -5.71 -25.62
C SER A 11 -3.93 -5.22 -24.49
N GLU A 12 -3.68 -3.91 -24.38
CA GLU A 12 -2.89 -3.34 -23.29
C GLU A 12 -3.61 -3.48 -21.94
N LEU A 13 -4.91 -3.17 -21.89
CA LEU A 13 -5.71 -3.34 -20.67
C LEU A 13 -5.85 -4.80 -20.25
N ASP A 14 -5.85 -5.75 -21.19
CA ASP A 14 -5.87 -7.17 -20.88
C ASP A 14 -4.58 -7.65 -20.21
N VAL A 15 -3.42 -7.06 -20.57
CA VAL A 15 -2.13 -7.33 -19.94
C VAL A 15 -2.06 -6.75 -18.53
N LEU A 16 -2.57 -5.53 -18.33
CA LEU A 16 -2.58 -4.89 -17.01
C LEU A 16 -3.62 -5.50 -16.06
N PHE A 17 -4.74 -5.98 -16.58
CA PHE A 17 -5.84 -6.52 -15.78
C PHE A 17 -6.21 -7.95 -16.23
N PRO A 18 -5.30 -8.92 -16.03
CA PRO A 18 -5.56 -10.32 -16.31
C PRO A 18 -6.55 -10.90 -15.29
N SER A 19 -6.92 -12.17 -15.49
CA SER A 19 -7.64 -12.91 -14.46
C SER A 19 -6.78 -13.03 -13.19
N PRO A 20 -7.36 -12.91 -11.98
CA PRO A 20 -6.57 -12.99 -10.76
C PRO A 20 -5.80 -14.32 -10.63
N SER A 21 -4.52 -14.25 -10.29
CA SER A 21 -3.67 -15.41 -10.00
C SER A 21 -4.17 -16.18 -8.78
N SER A 22 -3.78 -17.45 -8.59
CA SER A 22 -4.04 -18.15 -7.32
C SER A 22 -3.22 -17.52 -6.16
N PRO A 23 -3.63 -17.72 -4.89
CA PRO A 23 -2.82 -17.36 -3.73
C PRO A 23 -1.40 -17.94 -3.85
N LEU A 24 -0.38 -17.16 -3.47
CA LEU A 24 1.02 -17.47 -3.72
C LEU A 24 1.57 -18.59 -2.82
N ASP A 25 1.06 -18.66 -1.58
CA ASP A 25 1.45 -19.64 -0.57
C ASP A 25 0.33 -19.89 0.46
N VAL A 26 0.67 -20.64 1.53
CA VAL A 26 -0.26 -20.99 2.63
C VAL A 26 -0.51 -19.83 3.60
N LEU A 27 0.34 -18.81 3.61
CA LEU A 27 0.20 -17.63 4.47
C LEU A 27 -0.69 -16.56 3.83
N SER A 28 -0.84 -16.61 2.50
CA SER A 28 -1.76 -15.78 1.75
C SER A 28 -3.20 -16.00 2.23
N PRO A 29 -4.01 -14.94 2.40
CA PRO A 29 -5.41 -15.07 2.80
C PRO A 29 -6.17 -16.03 1.87
N PRO A 30 -6.90 -17.03 2.42
CA PRO A 30 -7.64 -17.95 1.59
C PRO A 30 -8.84 -17.22 0.95
N ARG A 31 -9.09 -17.51 -0.33
CA ARG A 31 -10.29 -17.03 -1.01
C ARG A 31 -11.48 -17.89 -0.63
N TYR A 32 -12.61 -17.26 -0.34
CA TYR A 32 -13.83 -17.97 -0.04
C TYR A 32 -14.41 -18.63 -1.30
N PRO A 33 -15.11 -19.76 -1.17
CA PRO A 33 -15.82 -20.36 -2.28
C PRO A 33 -16.80 -19.36 -2.91
N GLY A 34 -16.80 -19.23 -4.23
CA GLY A 34 -17.68 -18.28 -4.94
C GLY A 34 -17.08 -17.71 -6.22
N ALA A 35 -15.77 -17.88 -6.44
CA ALA A 35 -15.14 -17.55 -7.72
C ALA A 35 -15.81 -18.35 -8.86
N SER A 36 -16.45 -17.63 -9.78
CA SER A 36 -17.08 -18.18 -10.98
C SER A 36 -16.56 -17.41 -12.20
N PRO A 37 -16.68 -17.95 -13.43
CA PRO A 37 -16.34 -17.21 -14.64
C PRO A 37 -17.06 -15.86 -14.74
N GLU A 38 -18.30 -15.78 -14.24
CA GLU A 38 -19.06 -14.52 -14.18
C GLU A 38 -18.44 -13.52 -13.19
N ALA A 39 -18.03 -13.98 -12.01
CA ALA A 39 -17.38 -13.13 -11.01
C ALA A 39 -16.02 -12.61 -11.51
N VAL A 40 -15.24 -13.45 -12.17
CA VAL A 40 -13.96 -13.06 -12.79
C VAL A 40 -14.19 -12.02 -13.89
N ALA A 41 -15.16 -12.24 -14.78
CA ALA A 41 -15.49 -11.28 -15.83
C ALA A 41 -16.02 -9.95 -15.27
N ALA A 42 -16.82 -9.98 -14.20
CA ALA A 42 -17.30 -8.79 -13.51
C ALA A 42 -16.15 -8.00 -12.88
N LEU A 43 -15.25 -8.67 -12.16
CA LEU A 43 -14.07 -8.05 -11.58
C LEU A 43 -13.20 -7.41 -12.66
N ALA A 44 -12.85 -8.15 -13.71
CA ALA A 44 -12.03 -7.63 -14.81
C ALA A 44 -12.67 -6.40 -15.47
N PHE A 45 -13.99 -6.41 -15.68
CA PHE A 45 -14.72 -5.23 -16.16
C PHE A 45 -14.59 -4.04 -15.23
N VAL A 46 -14.84 -4.22 -13.92
CA VAL A 46 -14.77 -3.13 -12.92
C VAL A 46 -13.37 -2.52 -12.87
N LEU A 47 -12.32 -3.34 -12.83
CA LEU A 47 -10.94 -2.85 -12.75
C LEU A 47 -10.57 -2.04 -14.00
N LYS A 48 -10.89 -2.55 -15.20
CA LYS A 48 -10.59 -1.85 -16.47
C LYS A 48 -11.40 -0.57 -16.63
N ASP A 49 -12.69 -0.60 -16.32
CA ASP A 49 -13.58 0.57 -16.45
C ASP A 49 -13.18 1.65 -15.44
N ASN A 50 -12.83 1.28 -14.21
CA ASN A 50 -12.29 2.22 -13.21
C ASN A 50 -10.96 2.82 -13.66
N HIS A 51 -10.01 1.99 -14.11
CA HIS A 51 -8.70 2.43 -14.61
C HIS A 51 -8.83 3.47 -15.72
N THR A 52 -9.82 3.31 -16.59
CA THR A 52 -10.00 4.16 -17.77
C THR A 52 -10.73 5.45 -17.42
N LYS A 53 -11.76 5.40 -16.59
CA LYS A 53 -12.69 6.52 -16.42
C LYS A 53 -12.38 7.44 -15.25
N TYR A 54 -11.81 6.92 -14.17
CA TYR A 54 -11.81 7.62 -12.90
C TYR A 54 -10.41 7.96 -12.41
N HIS A 55 -10.35 9.08 -11.69
CA HIS A 55 -9.18 9.47 -10.93
C HIS A 55 -9.02 8.56 -9.70
N ILE A 56 -7.80 8.48 -9.15
CA ILE A 56 -7.53 7.73 -7.91
C ILE A 56 -8.07 8.42 -6.65
N PHE A 57 -8.55 9.66 -6.80
CA PHE A 57 -9.25 10.42 -5.77
C PHE A 57 -10.64 10.70 -6.28
N TYR A 58 -11.67 10.51 -5.45
CA TYR A 58 -13.04 10.74 -5.89
C TYR A 58 -13.51 12.18 -5.71
N ASP A 59 -12.76 13.02 -4.97
CA ASP A 59 -13.06 14.44 -4.75
C ASP A 59 -11.81 15.33 -4.70
N ASP A 60 -12.01 16.65 -4.65
CA ASP A 60 -10.93 17.65 -4.57
C ASP A 60 -10.26 17.71 -3.18
N LYS A 61 -10.83 17.01 -2.19
CA LYS A 61 -10.21 16.80 -0.87
C LYS A 61 -9.26 15.62 -0.88
N ARG A 62 -9.00 15.03 -2.06
CA ARG A 62 -8.07 13.92 -2.28
C ARG A 62 -8.45 12.67 -1.48
N VAL A 63 -9.75 12.41 -1.29
CA VAL A 63 -10.18 11.13 -0.69
C VAL A 63 -10.08 10.02 -1.73
N HIS A 64 -9.44 8.91 -1.35
CA HIS A 64 -9.10 7.81 -2.26
C HIS A 64 -10.32 7.11 -2.88
N ASN A 65 -10.19 6.76 -4.15
CA ASN A 65 -11.13 5.91 -4.86
C ASN A 65 -10.96 4.45 -4.39
N HIS A 66 -12.02 3.92 -3.77
CA HIS A 66 -12.03 2.58 -3.16
C HIS A 66 -12.69 1.50 -4.05
N VAL A 67 -13.03 1.82 -5.30
CA VAL A 67 -13.73 0.90 -6.21
C VAL A 67 -12.99 -0.43 -6.36
N THR A 68 -11.69 -0.36 -6.67
CA THR A 68 -10.88 -1.55 -6.98
C THR A 68 -10.66 -2.41 -5.73
N HIS A 69 -10.39 -1.77 -4.59
CA HIS A 69 -10.27 -2.43 -3.29
C HIS A 69 -11.55 -3.18 -2.93
N ARG A 70 -12.71 -2.54 -3.09
CA ARG A 70 -14.00 -3.16 -2.78
C ARG A 70 -14.32 -4.32 -3.72
N ALA A 71 -14.06 -4.15 -5.02
CA ALA A 71 -14.30 -5.21 -6.00
C ALA A 71 -13.45 -6.46 -5.71
N LEU A 72 -12.18 -6.28 -5.36
CA LEU A 72 -11.27 -7.37 -4.99
C LEU A 72 -11.67 -8.02 -3.66
N ALA A 73 -12.07 -7.23 -2.65
CA ALA A 73 -12.55 -7.75 -1.37
C ALA A 73 -13.86 -8.55 -1.53
N LEU A 74 -14.80 -8.08 -2.36
CA LEU A 74 -16.02 -8.82 -2.67
C LEU A 74 -15.69 -10.13 -3.40
N TYR A 75 -14.81 -10.08 -4.40
CA TYR A 75 -14.35 -11.26 -5.12
C TYR A 75 -13.68 -12.28 -4.20
N SER A 76 -12.78 -11.85 -3.32
CA SER A 76 -12.09 -12.73 -2.37
C SER A 76 -13.03 -13.33 -1.33
N ALA A 77 -14.09 -12.63 -0.96
CA ALA A 77 -15.17 -13.10 -0.11
C ALA A 77 -16.20 -14.01 -0.82
N GLY A 78 -16.00 -14.32 -2.11
CA GLY A 78 -16.86 -15.24 -2.86
C GLY A 78 -18.16 -14.61 -3.40
N ALA A 79 -18.21 -13.28 -3.55
CA ALA A 79 -19.38 -12.59 -4.11
C ALA A 79 -19.65 -12.98 -5.57
N SER A 80 -20.93 -12.94 -5.98
CA SER A 80 -21.33 -13.12 -7.37
C SER A 80 -20.90 -11.93 -8.24
N GLY A 81 -20.78 -12.17 -9.55
CA GLY A 81 -20.49 -11.09 -10.52
C GLY A 81 -21.55 -10.00 -10.53
N SER A 82 -22.82 -10.35 -10.31
CA SER A 82 -23.92 -9.39 -10.15
C SER A 82 -23.76 -8.48 -8.94
N LEU A 83 -23.32 -9.01 -7.79
CA LEU A 83 -23.09 -8.22 -6.59
C LEU A 83 -21.89 -7.28 -6.75
N ILE A 84 -20.80 -7.75 -7.36
CA ILE A 84 -19.63 -6.94 -7.69
C ILE A 84 -20.03 -5.74 -8.57
N LYS A 85 -20.80 -5.99 -9.64
CA LYS A 85 -21.28 -4.92 -10.54
C LYS A 85 -22.25 -3.97 -9.85
N GLN A 86 -23.11 -4.47 -8.97
CA GLN A 86 -24.05 -3.62 -8.23
C GLN A 86 -23.31 -2.60 -7.36
N PHE A 87 -22.31 -3.03 -6.59
CA PHE A 87 -21.50 -2.10 -5.79
C PHE A 87 -20.69 -1.14 -6.66
N TYR A 88 -20.17 -1.60 -7.80
CA TYR A 88 -19.50 -0.71 -8.74
C TYR A 88 -20.43 0.40 -9.26
N MET A 89 -21.66 0.08 -9.63
CA MET A 89 -22.66 1.07 -10.06
C MET A 89 -22.95 2.12 -8.98
N GLN A 90 -22.98 1.71 -7.71
CA GLN A 90 -23.15 2.62 -6.59
C GLN A 90 -21.92 3.53 -6.43
N ASP A 91 -20.72 2.96 -6.48
CA ASP A 91 -19.47 3.68 -6.25
C ASP A 91 -19.17 4.71 -7.33
N CYS A 92 -19.52 4.40 -8.58
CA CYS A 92 -19.36 5.30 -9.72
C CYS A 92 -20.12 6.62 -9.61
N THR A 93 -21.17 6.70 -8.79
CA THR A 93 -22.05 7.87 -8.73
C THR A 93 -21.38 9.14 -8.20
N TYR A 94 -20.25 9.01 -7.53
CA TYR A 94 -19.50 10.11 -6.91
C TYR A 94 -18.01 10.11 -7.27
N GLN A 95 -17.57 9.28 -8.23
CA GLN A 95 -16.17 9.29 -8.66
C GLN A 95 -15.86 10.51 -9.50
N ARG A 96 -14.67 11.08 -9.30
CA ARG A 96 -14.09 12.10 -10.17
C ARG A 96 -13.58 11.45 -11.46
N PRO A 97 -13.89 11.99 -12.64
CA PRO A 97 -13.30 11.54 -13.90
C PRO A 97 -11.78 11.71 -13.92
N VAL A 98 -11.08 10.88 -14.68
CA VAL A 98 -9.66 11.10 -14.98
C VAL A 98 -9.46 12.47 -15.64
N VAL A 99 -8.35 13.12 -15.33
CA VAL A 99 -7.99 14.45 -15.87
C VAL A 99 -6.83 14.28 -16.83
N GLU A 100 -6.90 14.97 -17.96
CA GLU A 100 -5.79 15.04 -18.92
C GLU A 100 -4.60 15.76 -18.27
N PRO A 101 -3.41 15.15 -18.26
CA PRO A 101 -2.26 15.75 -17.60
C PRO A 101 -1.74 16.95 -18.40
N PRO A 102 -1.17 17.98 -17.73
CA PRO A 102 -0.60 19.14 -18.42
C PRO A 102 0.55 18.79 -19.37
N GLU A 103 1.36 17.79 -19.00
CA GLU A 103 2.42 17.22 -19.82
C GLU A 103 2.70 15.76 -19.43
N ALA A 104 3.54 15.09 -20.21
CA ALA A 104 3.95 13.72 -19.91
C ALA A 104 5.03 13.68 -18.82
N VAL A 105 4.96 12.66 -17.96
CA VAL A 105 6.06 12.32 -17.04
C VAL A 105 7.08 11.46 -17.77
N THR A 106 8.35 11.83 -17.64
CA THR A 106 9.54 11.12 -18.11
C THR A 106 10.52 10.91 -16.96
N GLU A 107 11.63 10.20 -17.19
CA GLU A 107 12.65 10.05 -16.15
C GLU A 107 13.28 11.38 -15.74
N GLU A 108 13.37 12.34 -16.68
CA GLU A 108 14.01 13.63 -16.48
C GLU A 108 13.18 14.57 -15.60
N ASN A 109 11.85 14.60 -15.76
CA ASN A 109 10.94 15.45 -14.99
C ASN A 109 10.20 14.70 -13.87
N PHE A 110 10.51 13.41 -13.64
CA PHE A 110 9.79 12.55 -12.69
C PHE A 110 9.55 13.17 -11.32
N ILE A 111 10.57 13.85 -10.77
CA ILE A 111 10.51 14.44 -9.42
C ILE A 111 9.87 15.83 -9.38
N GLU A 112 9.60 16.45 -10.54
CA GLU A 112 9.12 17.83 -10.64
C GLU A 112 7.64 17.97 -10.30
N HIS A 113 6.85 16.90 -10.52
CA HIS A 113 5.39 16.92 -10.39
C HIS A 113 4.87 16.16 -9.15
N LEU A 114 5.74 15.82 -8.20
CA LEU A 114 5.35 15.04 -7.02
C LEU A 114 4.36 15.83 -6.14
N GLY A 115 3.25 15.19 -5.79
CA GLY A 115 2.15 15.77 -5.01
C GLY A 115 1.12 16.56 -5.82
N ASP A 116 1.28 16.68 -7.14
CA ASP A 116 0.29 17.26 -8.04
C ASP A 116 -0.59 16.16 -8.65
N ASP A 117 -1.85 16.09 -8.20
CA ASP A 117 -2.79 15.07 -8.66
C ASP A 117 -3.23 15.25 -10.12
N ASN A 118 -3.01 16.43 -10.73
CA ASN A 118 -3.22 16.59 -12.17
C ASN A 118 -2.28 15.72 -13.02
N PHE A 119 -1.17 15.25 -12.43
CA PHE A 119 -0.21 14.37 -13.10
C PHE A 119 -0.49 12.88 -12.86
N TYR A 120 -1.56 12.50 -12.15
CA TYR A 120 -1.87 11.09 -11.87
C TYR A 120 -1.93 10.24 -13.16
N ALA A 121 -2.63 10.71 -14.19
CA ALA A 121 -2.73 10.01 -15.48
C ALA A 121 -1.38 9.91 -16.21
N ALA A 122 -0.52 10.93 -16.08
CA ALA A 122 0.83 10.91 -16.64
C ALA A 122 1.72 9.88 -15.91
N TYR A 123 1.69 9.82 -14.58
CA TYR A 123 2.40 8.80 -13.82
C TYR A 123 1.87 7.39 -14.12
N LYS A 124 0.56 7.19 -14.26
CA LYS A 124 -0.01 5.90 -14.71
C LYS A 124 0.59 5.48 -16.06
N THR A 125 0.60 6.39 -17.02
CA THR A 125 1.14 6.11 -18.37
C THR A 125 2.63 5.79 -18.32
N PHE A 126 3.38 6.52 -17.51
CA PHE A 126 4.80 6.27 -17.28
C PHE A 126 5.02 4.87 -16.68
N PHE A 127 4.34 4.53 -15.59
CA PHE A 127 4.50 3.24 -14.92
C PHE A 127 3.96 2.06 -15.73
N SER A 128 2.95 2.24 -16.58
CA SER A 128 2.51 1.21 -17.53
C SER A 128 3.63 0.80 -18.50
N LYS A 129 4.48 1.74 -18.93
CA LYS A 129 5.65 1.42 -19.77
C LYS A 129 6.75 0.74 -18.96
N VAL A 130 7.04 1.28 -17.77
CA VAL A 130 8.09 0.74 -16.90
C VAL A 130 7.78 -0.71 -16.48
N ILE A 131 6.52 -1.02 -16.13
CA ILE A 131 6.14 -2.37 -15.71
C ILE A 131 6.20 -3.37 -16.87
N GLU A 132 5.92 -2.94 -18.10
CA GLU A 132 6.05 -3.77 -19.31
C GLU A 132 7.52 -4.13 -19.57
N GLU A 133 8.42 -3.16 -19.40
CA GLU A 133 9.86 -3.35 -19.64
C GLU A 133 10.57 -4.14 -18.53
N LYS A 134 10.26 -3.85 -17.26
CA LYS A 134 11.04 -4.29 -16.09
C LYS A 134 10.29 -5.30 -15.21
N GLY A 135 8.96 -5.34 -15.29
CA GLY A 135 8.12 -6.10 -14.37
C GLY A 135 7.98 -5.46 -12.99
N VAL A 136 7.10 -6.04 -12.17
CA VAL A 136 6.72 -5.50 -10.84
C VAL A 136 7.92 -5.33 -9.90
N SER A 137 8.74 -6.38 -9.74
CA SER A 137 9.81 -6.37 -8.73
C SER A 137 10.85 -5.29 -9.02
N ALA A 138 11.38 -5.24 -10.25
CA ALA A 138 12.39 -4.25 -10.60
C ALA A 138 11.84 -2.82 -10.61
N MET A 139 10.57 -2.63 -10.95
CA MET A 139 9.91 -1.32 -10.84
C MET A 139 9.83 -0.84 -9.38
N LEU A 140 9.47 -1.71 -8.43
CA LEU A 140 9.43 -1.36 -7.01
C LEU A 140 10.82 -1.03 -6.46
N GLU A 141 11.81 -1.88 -6.76
CA GLU A 141 13.22 -1.64 -6.39
C GLU A 141 13.72 -0.30 -6.89
N GLU A 142 13.44 0.03 -8.14
CA GLU A 142 13.91 1.26 -8.74
C GLU A 142 13.17 2.50 -8.21
N TYR A 143 11.84 2.51 -8.21
CA TYR A 143 11.08 3.74 -7.97
C TYR A 143 10.71 3.98 -6.52
N ILE A 144 10.51 2.92 -5.73
CA ILE A 144 10.12 3.03 -4.33
C ILE A 144 11.33 2.94 -3.41
N PHE A 145 12.18 1.93 -3.63
CA PHE A 145 13.25 1.59 -2.70
C PHE A 145 14.56 2.31 -3.03
N SER A 146 14.89 2.56 -4.31
CA SER A 146 16.21 3.13 -4.62
C SER A 146 16.47 4.51 -4.00
N LYS A 147 17.75 4.78 -3.74
CA LYS A 147 18.21 6.10 -3.31
C LYS A 147 17.88 7.20 -4.31
N LYS A 148 17.88 6.90 -5.62
CA LYS A 148 17.68 7.87 -6.73
C LYS A 148 16.41 8.70 -6.54
N TYR A 149 15.32 8.06 -6.13
CA TYR A 149 14.02 8.71 -5.96
C TYR A 149 13.61 8.91 -4.49
N ASN A 150 14.52 8.66 -3.55
CA ASN A 150 14.33 9.04 -2.15
C ASN A 150 15.19 10.25 -1.77
N PHE A 151 16.38 10.36 -2.35
CA PHE A 151 17.41 11.34 -1.99
C PHE A 151 18.12 11.92 -3.21
N VAL A 152 18.04 13.24 -3.33
CA VAL A 152 18.77 14.04 -4.32
C VAL A 152 19.85 14.83 -3.60
N GLU A 153 21.10 14.59 -3.98
CA GLU A 153 22.25 15.30 -3.42
C GLU A 153 22.14 16.81 -3.66
N GLY A 154 22.48 17.61 -2.65
CA GLY A 154 22.42 19.07 -2.72
C GLY A 154 21.02 19.68 -2.59
N ARG A 155 19.98 18.86 -2.35
CA ARG A 155 18.62 19.34 -2.09
C ARG A 155 18.33 19.41 -0.58
N ASP A 156 17.59 20.43 -0.15
CA ASP A 156 17.13 20.57 1.24
C ASP A 156 16.31 19.35 1.70
N ALA A 157 16.45 18.99 2.98
CA ALA A 157 15.77 17.83 3.58
C ALA A 157 14.24 17.88 3.40
N SER A 158 13.63 19.08 3.50
CA SER A 158 12.19 19.29 3.32
C SER A 158 11.72 19.22 1.87
N ALA A 159 12.64 19.24 0.90
CA ALA A 159 12.34 19.19 -0.53
C ALA A 159 12.71 17.84 -1.17
N GLN A 160 13.25 16.90 -0.38
CA GLN A 160 13.60 15.57 -0.86
C GLN A 160 12.37 14.85 -1.46
N PRO A 161 12.52 14.04 -2.53
CA PRO A 161 11.38 13.36 -3.14
C PRO A 161 10.67 12.37 -2.20
N VAL A 162 11.44 11.67 -1.36
CA VAL A 162 10.98 10.76 -0.29
C VAL A 162 9.85 9.82 -0.73
N ILE A 163 9.99 9.23 -1.92
CA ILE A 163 8.95 8.38 -2.53
C ILE A 163 8.53 7.24 -1.60
N PHE A 164 9.46 6.62 -0.88
CA PHE A 164 9.16 5.59 0.11
C PHE A 164 8.19 6.10 1.20
N SER A 165 8.38 7.34 1.67
CA SER A 165 7.46 7.97 2.62
C SER A 165 6.08 8.19 2.03
N ARG A 166 6.00 8.63 0.78
CA ARG A 166 4.72 8.84 0.09
C ARG A 166 3.97 7.53 -0.16
N PHE A 167 4.71 6.44 -0.35
CA PHE A 167 4.18 5.10 -0.55
C PHE A 167 3.50 4.55 0.70
N LEU A 168 4.06 4.86 1.88
CA LEU A 168 3.49 4.53 3.19
C LEU A 168 2.51 5.58 3.71
N GLY A 169 2.50 6.77 3.09
CA GLY A 169 1.65 7.90 3.46
C GLY A 169 0.16 7.65 3.23
N ALA A 170 -0.66 8.59 3.70
CA ALA A 170 -2.12 8.57 3.59
C ALA A 170 -2.70 7.20 3.99
N VAL A 171 -2.44 6.72 5.21
CA VAL A 171 -2.94 5.43 5.72
C VAL A 171 -2.60 4.26 4.78
N PHE A 172 -1.38 4.25 4.24
CA PHE A 172 -0.86 3.18 3.38
C PHE A 172 -1.66 2.92 2.10
N HIS A 173 -2.48 3.84 1.60
CA HIS A 173 -3.37 3.56 0.47
C HIS A 173 -2.62 3.08 -0.80
N ALA A 174 -1.46 3.68 -1.09
CA ALA A 174 -0.63 3.23 -2.21
C ALA A 174 -0.04 1.84 -1.96
N PHE A 175 0.50 1.59 -0.77
CA PHE A 175 0.98 0.27 -0.35
C PHE A 175 -0.13 -0.81 -0.43
N ILE A 176 -1.33 -0.52 0.05
CA ILE A 176 -2.50 -1.41 -0.03
C ILE A 176 -2.82 -1.71 -1.49
N HIS A 177 -2.83 -0.68 -2.35
CA HIS A 177 -3.12 -0.83 -3.77
C HIS A 177 -2.10 -1.71 -4.49
N VAL A 178 -0.80 -1.50 -4.23
CA VAL A 178 0.29 -2.37 -4.72
C VAL A 178 0.17 -3.78 -4.16
N GLY A 179 -0.15 -3.92 -2.87
CA GLY A 179 -0.36 -5.21 -2.19
C GLY A 179 -1.46 -6.04 -2.85
N TYR A 180 -2.61 -5.43 -3.17
CA TYR A 180 -3.66 -6.08 -3.97
C TYR A 180 -3.16 -6.49 -5.35
N GLY A 181 -2.37 -5.65 -6.02
CA GLY A 181 -1.76 -6.00 -7.30
C GLY A 181 -0.83 -7.21 -7.21
N ALA A 182 0.00 -7.29 -6.17
CA ALA A 182 0.88 -8.42 -5.93
C ALA A 182 0.11 -9.70 -5.54
N GLU A 183 -0.86 -9.61 -4.63
CA GLU A 183 -1.63 -10.75 -4.13
C GLU A 183 -2.50 -11.39 -5.21
N PHE A 184 -3.13 -10.57 -6.05
CA PHE A 184 -4.03 -11.04 -7.10
C PHE A 184 -3.36 -11.16 -8.47
N GLY A 185 -2.06 -10.81 -8.59
CA GLY A 185 -1.34 -10.87 -9.86
C GLY A 185 -1.91 -9.91 -10.90
N ILE A 186 -2.21 -8.67 -10.50
CA ILE A 186 -2.85 -7.64 -11.33
C ILE A 186 -1.87 -6.47 -11.50
N PRO A 187 -1.05 -6.44 -12.58
CA PRO A 187 -0.06 -5.39 -12.82
C PRO A 187 -0.63 -3.98 -12.83
N GLY A 188 -1.84 -3.79 -13.36
CA GLY A 188 -2.50 -2.49 -13.42
C GLY A 188 -2.78 -1.87 -12.05
N MET A 189 -3.02 -2.69 -11.02
CA MET A 189 -3.11 -2.20 -9.64
C MET A 189 -1.73 -1.71 -9.16
N VAL A 190 -0.64 -2.43 -9.46
CA VAL A 190 0.71 -1.98 -9.09
C VAL A 190 1.03 -0.62 -9.74
N VAL A 191 0.70 -0.47 -11.03
CA VAL A 191 0.82 0.80 -11.77
C VAL A 191 0.04 1.92 -11.09
N GLU A 192 -1.24 1.69 -10.78
CA GLU A 192 -2.09 2.68 -10.11
C GLU A 192 -1.57 3.06 -8.73
N GLY A 193 -1.06 2.10 -7.96
CA GLY A 193 -0.48 2.33 -6.64
C GLY A 193 0.81 3.16 -6.68
N LEU A 194 1.68 2.95 -7.68
CA LEU A 194 2.87 3.78 -7.87
C LEU A 194 2.51 5.18 -8.36
N ALA A 195 1.54 5.30 -9.27
CA ALA A 195 1.03 6.60 -9.67
C ALA A 195 0.40 7.37 -8.49
N LEU A 196 -0.35 6.68 -7.63
CA LEU A 196 -0.88 7.25 -6.39
C LEU A 196 0.23 7.74 -5.46
N THR A 197 1.30 6.96 -5.31
CA THR A 197 2.49 7.34 -4.53
C THR A 197 3.05 8.68 -4.98
N CYS A 198 3.16 8.90 -6.29
CA CYS A 198 3.73 10.13 -6.83
C CYS A 198 2.85 11.36 -6.61
N VAL A 199 1.52 11.19 -6.51
CA VAL A 199 0.58 12.30 -6.31
C VAL A 199 0.12 12.48 -4.86
N HIS A 200 0.54 11.60 -3.95
CA HIS A 200 0.40 11.80 -2.52
C HIS A 200 1.28 12.94 -2.02
N GLU A 201 0.82 13.61 -0.96
CA GLU A 201 1.65 14.52 -0.17
C GLU A 201 2.61 13.73 0.73
N TYR A 202 3.72 14.39 1.10
CA TYR A 202 4.65 13.85 2.08
C TYR A 202 4.00 13.81 3.46
N GLN A 203 4.13 12.68 4.16
CA GLN A 203 3.50 12.48 5.46
C GLN A 203 4.34 11.60 6.42
N PHE A 204 4.47 12.10 7.66
CA PHE A 204 4.68 11.41 8.94
C PHE A 204 5.86 10.44 9.15
N LEU A 205 6.81 10.31 8.22
CA LEU A 205 8.07 9.65 8.54
C LEU A 205 9.02 10.65 9.23
N PRO A 206 9.67 10.27 10.35
CA PRO A 206 10.56 11.17 11.08
C PRO A 206 11.62 11.82 10.17
N SER A 207 11.84 13.12 10.32
CA SER A 207 12.75 13.87 9.45
C SER A 207 14.17 13.31 9.44
N TYR A 208 14.62 12.71 10.55
CA TYR A 208 15.95 12.12 10.65
C TYR A 208 16.15 10.93 9.72
N LEU A 209 15.10 10.19 9.36
CA LEU A 209 15.18 9.14 8.33
C LEU A 209 15.64 9.73 6.99
N PHE A 210 15.44 11.03 6.78
CA PHE A 210 15.79 11.72 5.55
C PHE A 210 16.96 12.71 5.68
N GLU A 211 17.61 12.76 6.84
CA GLU A 211 18.85 13.54 7.02
C GLU A 211 20.06 12.75 6.51
N PRO A 212 21.14 13.42 6.05
CA PRO A 212 22.37 12.76 5.59
C PRO A 212 22.96 11.75 6.60
N SER A 213 22.71 11.94 7.89
CA SER A 213 23.12 11.05 8.99
C SER A 213 22.19 9.84 9.17
N GLY A 214 20.90 9.98 8.85
CA GLY A 214 19.91 8.90 8.90
C GLY A 214 19.63 8.26 7.54
N THR A 215 20.33 8.70 6.48
CA THR A 215 20.43 7.97 5.21
C THR A 215 20.81 6.52 5.45
N THR A 216 21.62 6.21 6.47
CA THR A 216 21.95 4.84 6.84
C THR A 216 20.73 4.06 7.33
N ALA A 217 19.77 4.67 8.03
CA ALA A 217 18.57 3.99 8.53
C ALA A 217 17.53 3.73 7.43
N VAL A 218 17.32 4.68 6.51
CA VAL A 218 16.49 4.42 5.32
C VAL A 218 17.20 3.50 4.35
N GLU A 219 18.52 3.63 4.15
CA GLU A 219 19.32 2.69 3.36
C GLU A 219 19.29 1.30 3.98
N GLU A 220 19.39 1.15 5.31
CA GLU A 220 19.25 -0.13 6.00
C GLU A 220 17.84 -0.68 5.86
N ALA A 221 16.79 0.10 6.12
CA ALA A 221 15.40 -0.35 5.99
C ALA A 221 15.05 -0.74 4.54
N THR A 222 15.51 0.05 3.59
CA THR A 222 15.36 -0.19 2.15
C THR A 222 16.15 -1.42 1.72
N THR A 223 17.42 -1.52 2.10
CA THR A 223 18.27 -2.66 1.75
C THR A 223 17.75 -3.93 2.40
N GLN A 224 17.25 -3.85 3.64
CA GLN A 224 16.58 -4.96 4.31
C GLN A 224 15.33 -5.37 3.55
N LEU A 225 14.43 -4.44 3.21
CA LEU A 225 13.22 -4.73 2.43
C LEU A 225 13.54 -5.32 1.05
N ALA A 226 14.50 -4.75 0.32
CA ALA A 226 14.98 -5.25 -0.96
C ALA A 226 15.62 -6.66 -0.83
N SER A 227 16.30 -6.92 0.29
CA SER A 227 16.90 -8.23 0.59
C SER A 227 15.88 -9.32 0.97
N LEU A 228 14.60 -8.95 1.23
CA LEU A 228 13.52 -9.91 1.49
C LEU A 228 13.01 -10.64 0.23
N VAL A 229 13.67 -10.43 -0.93
CA VAL A 229 13.49 -11.11 -2.23
C VAL A 229 12.13 -11.78 -2.41
N LEU A 230 11.27 -11.07 -3.14
CA LEU A 230 9.98 -11.46 -3.75
C LEU A 230 10.03 -12.70 -4.69
N ASN A 231 11.05 -13.57 -4.58
CA ASN A 231 11.29 -14.67 -5.51
C ASN A 231 11.86 -15.96 -4.90
N THR A 232 11.97 -16.11 -3.58
CA THR A 232 12.43 -17.38 -2.98
C THR A 232 11.32 -18.09 -2.21
N LYS A 233 10.77 -19.16 -2.82
CA LYS A 233 10.04 -20.20 -2.09
C LYS A 233 11.02 -20.94 -1.18
N THR A 234 11.02 -20.63 0.12
CA THR A 234 11.72 -21.45 1.12
C THR A 234 10.73 -22.17 2.00
N SER A 235 10.55 -23.46 1.71
CA SER A 235 10.06 -24.44 2.67
C SER A 235 11.19 -24.74 3.66
N THR A 236 10.94 -24.74 4.98
CA THR A 236 10.91 -25.92 5.88
C THR A 236 11.14 -25.52 7.36
N ALA A 237 10.41 -26.21 8.25
CA ALA A 237 10.43 -26.38 9.73
C ALA A 237 11.45 -25.63 10.63
N PRO A 238 11.03 -25.16 11.84
CA PRO A 238 11.90 -24.44 12.77
C PRO A 238 12.74 -25.37 13.67
N SER A 239 14.03 -25.08 13.79
CA SER A 239 14.90 -25.55 14.88
C SER A 239 15.07 -24.44 15.93
N GLN A 240 14.93 -24.78 17.20
CA GLN A 240 15.10 -23.87 18.33
C GLN A 240 16.60 -23.64 18.60
N LEU A 241 17.05 -22.39 18.41
CA LEU A 241 18.28 -21.86 19.00
C LEU A 241 17.95 -20.60 19.79
N GLU A 242 18.58 -20.46 20.95
CA GLU A 242 18.37 -19.39 21.92
C GLU A 242 18.57 -18.01 21.28
N GLN A 243 17.49 -17.21 21.26
CA GLN A 243 17.46 -15.91 20.60
C GLN A 243 17.89 -14.76 21.53
N PRO A 244 18.56 -13.72 20.99
CA PRO A 244 18.61 -12.42 21.66
C PRO A 244 17.17 -11.91 21.87
N PRO A 245 16.90 -11.05 22.88
CA PRO A 245 15.54 -10.61 23.17
C PRO A 245 14.99 -9.76 22.03
N THR A 246 14.24 -10.39 21.11
CA THR A 246 13.49 -9.69 20.07
C THR A 246 12.22 -9.13 20.69
N THR A 247 11.96 -7.84 20.52
CA THR A 247 10.73 -7.24 21.05
C THR A 247 9.54 -7.74 20.22
N HIS A 248 8.64 -8.46 20.88
CA HIS A 248 7.38 -8.90 20.29
C HIS A 248 6.40 -7.73 20.15
N ALA A 249 5.58 -7.68 19.08
CA ALA A 249 4.60 -6.63 18.83
C ALA A 249 3.65 -6.37 20.03
N PHE A 250 3.17 -7.43 20.70
CA PHE A 250 2.37 -7.30 21.93
C PHE A 250 3.08 -6.62 23.09
N SER A 251 4.41 -6.76 23.22
CA SER A 251 5.16 -6.05 24.25
C SER A 251 5.16 -4.55 23.98
N ILE A 252 5.19 -4.15 22.70
CA ILE A 252 5.08 -2.74 22.29
C ILE A 252 3.66 -2.24 22.56
N LEU A 253 2.63 -2.99 22.15
CA LEU A 253 1.23 -2.63 22.43
C LEU A 253 0.98 -2.47 23.93
N ALA A 254 1.50 -3.38 24.76
CA ALA A 254 1.37 -3.30 26.21
C ALA A 254 2.08 -2.08 26.81
N LYS A 255 3.20 -1.64 26.22
CA LYS A 255 3.89 -0.39 26.62
C LYS A 255 3.06 0.84 26.26
N ILE A 256 2.51 0.89 25.04
CA ILE A 256 1.63 1.99 24.60
C ILE A 256 0.41 2.11 25.53
N MET A 257 -0.22 0.98 25.89
CA MET A 257 -1.36 0.96 26.81
C MET A 257 -1.05 1.47 28.23
N GLN A 258 0.21 1.42 28.65
CA GLN A 258 0.67 1.88 29.96
C GLN A 258 1.19 3.33 29.93
N ASP A 259 1.45 3.88 28.75
CA ASP A 259 1.94 5.24 28.62
C ASP A 259 0.80 6.25 28.82
N SER A 260 0.98 7.12 29.80
CA SER A 260 0.06 8.20 30.15
C SER A 260 -0.32 9.11 28.97
N LYS A 261 0.55 9.23 27.96
CA LYS A 261 0.30 10.01 26.73
C LYS A 261 -0.82 9.42 25.87
N PHE A 262 -1.04 8.10 25.92
CA PHE A 262 -2.03 7.40 25.09
C PHE A 262 -3.27 6.97 25.87
N THR A 263 -3.53 7.57 27.04
CA THR A 263 -4.76 7.27 27.78
C THR A 263 -5.99 7.72 26.97
N PRO A 264 -7.15 7.04 27.11
CA PRO A 264 -8.36 7.39 26.36
C PRO A 264 -8.74 8.87 26.44
N LYS A 265 -8.43 9.54 27.55
CA LYS A 265 -8.72 10.98 27.72
C LYS A 265 -7.86 11.85 26.80
N GLU A 266 -6.57 11.56 26.70
CA GLU A 266 -5.62 12.35 25.90
C GLU A 266 -5.88 12.16 24.41
N ILE A 267 -6.10 10.91 23.97
CA ILE A 267 -6.29 10.59 22.55
C ILE A 267 -7.69 10.87 22.02
N LYS A 268 -8.70 11.07 22.88
CA LYS A 268 -10.11 11.27 22.47
C LYS A 268 -10.28 12.40 21.46
N LYS A 269 -9.49 13.47 21.57
CA LYS A 269 -9.56 14.62 20.64
C LYS A 269 -9.26 14.22 19.19
N HIS A 270 -8.54 13.11 18.98
CA HIS A 270 -8.15 12.63 17.66
C HIS A 270 -9.14 11.60 17.06
N PHE A 271 -10.13 11.12 17.83
CA PHE A 271 -11.04 10.05 17.39
C PHE A 271 -11.91 10.43 16.16
N ASN A 272 -12.07 11.72 15.87
CA ASN A 272 -12.81 12.20 14.69
C ASN A 272 -11.94 12.20 13.42
N ARG A 273 -11.18 11.13 13.19
CA ARG A 273 -10.29 10.95 12.02
C ARG A 273 -9.18 12.01 11.93
N ASP A 274 -8.78 12.59 13.06
CA ASP A 274 -7.67 13.54 13.14
C ASP A 274 -6.35 12.77 13.32
N PHE A 275 -6.02 11.98 12.30
CA PHE A 275 -4.77 11.23 12.25
C PHE A 275 -3.57 12.18 12.19
N ASP A 276 -3.68 13.26 11.42
CA ASP A 276 -2.62 14.25 11.25
C ASP A 276 -2.28 14.96 12.56
N GLY A 277 -3.29 15.33 13.35
CA GLY A 277 -3.09 15.89 14.68
C GLY A 277 -2.46 14.90 15.65
N LEU A 278 -2.90 13.62 15.63
CA LEU A 278 -2.31 12.56 16.46
C LEU A 278 -0.82 12.39 16.15
N MET A 279 -0.47 12.30 14.86
CA MET A 279 0.92 12.12 14.43
C MET A 279 1.76 13.37 14.69
N SER A 280 1.18 14.57 14.61
CA SER A 280 1.88 15.82 14.93
C SER A 280 2.20 15.93 16.42
N GLU A 281 1.33 15.43 17.30
CA GLU A 281 1.52 15.54 18.76
C GLU A 281 2.31 14.36 19.36
N HIS A 282 2.09 13.16 18.83
CA HIS A 282 2.60 11.92 19.43
C HIS A 282 3.47 11.08 18.48
N GLY A 283 3.67 11.52 17.23
CA GLY A 283 4.39 10.77 16.19
C GLY A 283 5.77 10.28 16.62
N ASP A 284 6.59 11.16 17.22
CA ASP A 284 7.93 10.78 17.71
C ASP A 284 7.85 9.67 18.77
N THR A 285 6.87 9.74 19.68
CA THR A 285 6.71 8.71 20.72
C THR A 285 6.21 7.40 20.13
N ILE A 286 5.25 7.44 19.19
CA ILE A 286 4.78 6.27 18.45
C ILE A 286 5.93 5.63 17.69
N TRP A 287 6.79 6.43 17.08
CA TRP A 287 7.94 5.94 16.33
C TRP A 287 8.99 5.28 17.23
N CYS A 288 9.32 5.86 18.38
CA CYS A 288 10.19 5.20 19.35
C CYS A 288 9.66 3.84 19.82
N TYR A 289 8.34 3.62 19.80
CA TYR A 289 7.75 2.31 20.03
C TYR A 289 7.91 1.37 18.83
N ALA A 290 7.67 1.87 17.62
CA ALA A 290 7.85 1.12 16.39
C ALA A 290 9.30 0.64 16.20
N GLU A 291 10.29 1.48 16.51
CA GLU A 291 11.72 1.13 16.38
C GLU A 291 12.18 -0.01 17.30
N GLN A 292 11.42 -0.32 18.35
CA GLN A 292 11.71 -1.48 19.19
C GLN A 292 11.42 -2.80 18.47
N TRP A 293 10.61 -2.77 17.41
CA TRP A 293 10.28 -3.93 16.59
C TRP A 293 11.33 -4.16 15.52
N THR A 294 12.37 -4.92 15.88
CA THR A 294 13.48 -5.25 14.99
C THR A 294 13.25 -6.58 14.27
N ILE A 295 13.78 -6.71 13.06
CA ILE A 295 13.73 -7.92 12.23
C ILE A 295 15.17 -8.34 11.91
N ASP A 296 15.50 -9.61 12.11
CA ASP A 296 16.79 -10.19 11.68
C ASP A 296 16.57 -11.12 10.47
N PRO A 297 16.76 -10.63 9.23
CA PRO A 297 16.49 -11.42 8.03
C PRO A 297 17.47 -12.59 7.86
N SER A 298 18.55 -12.66 8.65
CA SER A 298 19.47 -13.82 8.62
C SER A 298 18.89 -15.06 9.30
N GLN A 299 17.85 -14.90 10.13
CA GLN A 299 17.21 -15.98 10.85
C GLN A 299 16.13 -16.65 9.99
N PRO A 300 16.22 -17.97 9.74
CA PRO A 300 15.18 -18.71 9.05
C PRO A 300 13.82 -18.60 9.78
N GLY A 301 12.76 -18.25 9.05
CA GLY A 301 11.41 -18.15 9.60
C GLY A 301 11.10 -16.84 10.34
N GLU A 302 12.05 -15.90 10.43
CA GLU A 302 11.84 -14.64 11.15
C GLU A 302 10.79 -13.76 10.48
N MET A 303 10.75 -13.72 9.14
CA MET A 303 9.76 -12.92 8.43
C MET A 303 8.34 -13.44 8.67
N GLU A 304 8.13 -14.74 8.55
CA GLU A 304 6.84 -15.40 8.79
C GLU A 304 6.37 -15.16 10.23
N ARG A 305 7.29 -15.30 11.19
CA ARG A 305 7.02 -15.03 12.61
C ARG A 305 6.60 -13.57 12.83
N LYS A 306 7.32 -12.61 12.24
CA LYS A 306 7.03 -11.18 12.35
C LYS A 306 5.71 -10.80 11.68
N MET A 307 5.42 -11.36 10.51
CA MET A 307 4.11 -11.23 9.86
C MET A 307 2.99 -11.76 10.74
N GLU A 308 3.18 -12.94 11.36
CA GLU A 308 2.23 -13.52 12.30
C GLU A 308 1.98 -12.60 13.51
N GLU A 309 3.03 -11.98 14.08
CA GLU A 309 2.87 -10.99 15.16
C GLU A 309 1.95 -9.83 14.73
N CYS A 310 2.14 -9.28 13.53
CA CYS A 310 1.33 -8.19 12.98
C CYS A 310 -0.13 -8.61 12.77
N PHE A 311 -0.37 -9.82 12.24
CA PHE A 311 -1.72 -10.36 12.06
C PHE A 311 -2.45 -10.51 13.38
N TRP A 312 -1.81 -11.08 14.39
CA TRP A 312 -2.42 -11.25 15.71
C TRP A 312 -2.63 -9.91 16.42
N MET A 313 -1.67 -8.99 16.34
CA MET A 313 -1.82 -7.64 16.90
C MET A 313 -3.02 -6.91 16.28
N SER A 314 -3.13 -6.91 14.95
CA SER A 314 -4.26 -6.30 14.26
C SER A 314 -5.57 -6.98 14.66
N THR A 315 -5.62 -8.31 14.69
CA THR A 315 -6.80 -9.08 15.09
C THR A 315 -7.26 -8.72 16.49
N ILE A 316 -6.34 -8.59 17.45
CA ILE A 316 -6.66 -8.20 18.83
C ILE A 316 -7.20 -6.77 18.89
N ILE A 317 -6.56 -5.82 18.21
CA ILE A 317 -6.99 -4.41 18.18
C ILE A 317 -8.43 -4.31 17.66
N TYR A 318 -8.74 -4.94 16.53
CA TYR A 318 -10.09 -4.91 15.96
C TYR A 318 -11.10 -5.70 16.78
N SER A 319 -10.73 -6.90 17.24
CA SER A 319 -11.67 -7.77 17.95
C SER A 319 -12.02 -7.20 19.32
N ILE A 320 -11.04 -6.67 20.07
CA ILE A 320 -11.29 -6.09 21.39
C ILE A 320 -11.87 -4.69 21.26
N GLY A 321 -11.31 -3.84 20.39
CA GLY A 321 -11.78 -2.47 20.19
C GLY A 321 -13.22 -2.41 19.66
N GLY A 322 -13.58 -3.33 18.76
CA GLY A 322 -14.93 -3.44 18.23
C GLY A 322 -15.91 -4.20 19.14
N TRP A 323 -15.45 -4.84 20.22
CA TRP A 323 -16.33 -5.66 21.06
C TRP A 323 -17.03 -4.83 22.13
N ASN A 324 -18.36 -4.90 22.12
CA ASN A 324 -19.19 -4.37 23.19
C ASN A 324 -20.15 -5.47 23.70
N LYS A 325 -20.25 -5.64 25.03
CA LYS A 325 -21.13 -6.65 25.65
C LYS A 325 -22.59 -6.55 25.20
N ASP A 326 -23.06 -5.33 24.93
CA ASP A 326 -24.45 -5.07 24.55
C ASP A 326 -24.66 -5.08 23.02
N ARG A 327 -23.64 -4.66 22.24
CA ARG A 327 -23.74 -4.51 20.78
C ARG A 327 -23.07 -5.62 19.96
N ARG A 328 -22.44 -6.62 20.62
CA ARG A 328 -21.56 -7.62 19.99
C ARG A 328 -20.36 -6.96 19.30
N LEU A 329 -19.65 -7.72 18.47
CA LEU A 329 -18.55 -7.19 17.65
C LEU A 329 -19.08 -6.22 16.60
N ILE A 330 -18.58 -5.00 16.63
CA ILE A 330 -18.76 -4.01 15.57
C ILE A 330 -17.46 -4.00 14.77
N ALA A 331 -17.52 -4.56 13.56
CA ALA A 331 -16.38 -4.64 12.64
C ALA A 331 -16.34 -3.40 11.74
N ASP A 332 -16.21 -2.22 12.34
CA ASP A 332 -16.10 -0.96 11.62
C ASP A 332 -14.73 -0.33 11.91
N PHE A 333 -14.02 -0.01 10.84
CA PHE A 333 -12.68 0.56 10.84
C PHE A 333 -12.63 1.97 11.49
N PHE A 334 -13.78 2.66 11.55
CA PHE A 334 -13.89 4.05 12.01
C PHE A 334 -14.62 4.23 13.36
N LEU A 335 -14.78 3.18 14.16
CA LEU A 335 -15.51 3.25 15.43
C LEU A 335 -14.90 4.16 16.49
#